data_AF-A0AAW1CEA3-F1
#
_entry.id   AF-A0AAW1CEA3-F1
#
_cell.length_a   1.000
_cell.length_b   1.000
_cell.length_c   1.000
_cell.angle_alpha   90.00
_cell.angle_beta   90.00
_cell.angle_gamma   90.00
#
_symmetry.space_group_name_H-M   'P 1'
#
loop_
_entity.id
_entity.type
_entity.pdbx_description
1 polymer ?
#
loop_
_entity_poly.entity_id
_entity_poly.type
_entity_poly.pdbx_seq_one_letter_code
_entity_poly.pdbx_strand_id
1 'polypeptide(L)' 'MRAEDQTVLTLHRRVVTHNSRVSVSTDGDTIWRLHIKQVKESDRGCYMCQINTSTMSKRVGCIDVHGK' A
#
# COMPACT_ATOMS: atom_id res chain seq x y z
N MET A 1 1.96 0.61 3.08
CA MET A 1 1.42 0.16 4.39
C MET A 1 0.00 0.65 4.56
N ARG A 2 -0.81 0.02 5.39
CA ARG A 2 -2.10 0.58 5.82
C ARG A 2 -1.81 1.64 6.88
N ALA A 3 -2.38 2.84 6.71
CA ALA A 3 -2.02 4.00 7.51
C ALA A 3 -2.67 3.96 8.90
N GLU A 4 -3.89 3.42 9.00
CA GLU A 4 -4.70 3.38 10.22
C GLU A 4 -4.04 2.62 11.37
N ASP A 5 -3.45 1.47 11.06
CA ASP A 5 -2.89 0.51 12.02
C ASP A 5 -1.38 0.29 11.83
N GLN A 6 -0.77 1.06 10.92
CA GLN A 6 0.62 0.92 10.52
C GLN A 6 1.00 -0.47 9.99
N THR A 7 0.04 -1.27 9.54
CA THR A 7 0.31 -2.62 9.01
C THR A 7 1.15 -2.54 7.73
N VAL A 8 2.34 -3.15 7.76
CA VAL A 8 3.22 -3.23 6.60
C VAL A 8 2.65 -4.23 5.59
N LEU A 9 2.37 -3.76 4.38
CA LEU A 9 1.83 -4.59 3.30
C LEU A 9 2.95 -5.12 2.41
N THR A 10 3.90 -4.23 2.10
CA THR A 10 5.01 -4.46 1.18
C THR A 10 6.24 -3.75 1.73
N LEU A 11 7.41 -4.35 1.53
CA LEU A 11 8.71 -3.74 1.83
C LEU A 11 9.54 -3.77 0.56
N HIS A 12 9.89 -2.59 0.04
CA HIS A 12 10.56 -2.44 -1.25
C HIS A 12 9.79 -3.17 -2.37
N ARG A 13 10.39 -4.20 -2.98
CA ARG A 13 9.79 -5.01 -4.07
C ARG A 13 9.11 -6.30 -3.57
N ARG A 14 9.03 -6.52 -2.25
CA ARG A 14 8.50 -7.74 -1.64
C ARG A 14 7.16 -7.49 -0.95
N VAL A 15 6.20 -8.38 -1.15
CA VAL A 15 4.97 -8.44 -0.36
C VAL A 15 5.27 -9.15 0.97
N VAL A 16 4.84 -8.56 2.08
CA VAL A 16 5.04 -9.12 3.44
C VAL A 16 3.72 -9.48 4.15
N THR A 17 2.60 -8.95 3.67
CA THR A 17 1.27 -9.34 4.14
C THR A 17 0.89 -10.75 3.64
N HIS A 18 0.05 -11.44 4.41
CA HIS A 18 -0.56 -12.72 4.01
C HIS A 18 -1.75 -12.56 3.05
N ASN A 19 -2.19 -11.32 2.78
CA ASN A 19 -3.28 -11.08 1.83
C ASN A 19 -2.82 -11.31 0.39
N SER A 20 -3.19 -12.45 -0.19
CA SER A 20 -2.81 -12.86 -1.56
C SER A 20 -3.32 -11.94 -2.67
N ARG A 21 -4.26 -11.02 -2.36
CA ARG A 21 -4.76 -10.01 -3.30
C ARG A 21 -3.81 -8.81 -3.44
N VAL A 22 -2.88 -8.66 -2.51
CA VAL A 22 -1.91 -7.55 -2.49
C VAL A 22 -0.68 -7.93 -3.30
N SER A 23 -0.27 -7.04 -4.21
CA SER A 23 1.00 -7.16 -4.92
C SER A 23 1.66 -5.79 -5.04
N VAL A 24 2.96 -5.79 -5.32
CA VAL A 24 3.74 -4.57 -5.57
C VAL A 24 4.42 -4.68 -6.92
N SER A 25 4.40 -3.59 -7.69
CA SER A 25 5.28 -3.44 -8.84
C SER A 25 6.09 -2.16 -8.73
N THR A 26 7.24 -2.14 -9.38
CA THR A 26 8.06 -0.94 -9.49
C THR A 26 8.15 -0.51 -10.94
N ASP A 27 8.32 0.78 -11.13
CA ASP A 27 8.57 1.40 -12.41
C ASP A 27 9.84 2.23 -12.28
N GLY A 28 10.91 1.67 -12.85
CA GLY A 28 12.28 1.99 -12.47
C GLY A 28 12.51 1.83 -10.96
N ASP A 29 13.31 2.75 -10.41
CA ASP A 29 13.70 2.77 -9.00
C ASP A 29 13.05 3.90 -8.19
N THR A 30 12.00 4.54 -8.75
CA THR A 30 11.41 5.75 -8.16
C THR A 30 9.92 5.64 -7.84
N ILE A 31 9.22 4.69 -8.46
CA ILE A 31 7.78 4.53 -8.29
C ILE A 31 7.48 3.12 -7.80
N TRP A 32 6.85 3.04 -6.63
CA TRP A 32 6.29 1.80 -6.07
C TRP A 32 4.77 1.85 -6.18
N ARG A 33 4.19 0.90 -6.91
CA ARG A 33 2.74 0.77 -7.08
C ARG A 33 2.21 -0.38 -6.22
N LEU A 34 1.31 -0.06 -5.32
CA LEU A 34 0.54 -1.05 -4.56
C LEU A 34 -0.69 -1.45 -5.38
N HIS A 35 -0.88 -2.75 -5.55
CA HIS A 35 -2.02 -3.32 -6.26
C HIS A 35 -2.86 -4.15 -5.31
N ILE A 36 -4.18 -3.94 -5.31
CA ILE A 36 -5.15 -4.73 -4.55
C ILE A 36 -6.15 -5.31 -5.55
N LYS A 37 -6.07 -6.62 -5.81
CA LYS A 37 -7.01 -7.32 -6.71
C LYS A 37 -8.30 -7.67 -5.98
N GLN A 38 -9.40 -7.85 -6.73
CA GLN A 38 -10.70 -8.25 -6.17
C GLN A 38 -11.07 -7.40 -4.94
N VAL A 39 -11.12 -6.08 -5.14
CA VAL A 39 -11.34 -5.09 -4.07
C VAL A 39 -12.65 -5.39 -3.33
N LYS A 40 -12.61 -5.31 -2.00
CA LYS A 40 -13.75 -5.51 -1.09
C LYS A 40 -13.97 -4.24 -0.29
N GLU A 41 -15.17 -4.04 0.25
CA GLU A 41 -15.47 -2.88 1.10
C GLU A 41 -14.53 -2.76 2.31
N SER A 42 -14.01 -3.89 2.80
CA SER A 42 -13.01 -3.95 3.88
C SER A 42 -11.64 -3.35 3.51
N ASP A 43 -11.36 -3.18 2.21
CA ASP A 43 -10.13 -2.55 1.72
C ASP A 43 -10.22 -1.02 1.73
N ARG A 44 -11.41 -0.46 2.01
CA ARG A 44 -11.59 0.97 2.28
C ARG A 44 -10.64 1.41 3.38
N GLY A 45 -9.99 2.54 3.17
CA GLY A 45 -9.06 3.12 4.13
C GLY A 45 -7.92 3.88 3.48
N CYS A 46 -7.04 4.40 4.32
CA CYS A 46 -5.87 5.14 3.89
C CYS A 46 -4.62 4.26 3.84
N TYR A 47 -3.84 4.42 2.78
CA TYR A 47 -2.60 3.70 2.53
C TYR A 47 -1.45 4.70 2.43
N MET A 48 -0.30 4.33 2.99
CA MET A 48 0.89 5.16 3.04
C MET A 48 2.06 4.51 2.30
N CYS A 49 2.74 5.30 1.48
CA CYS A 49 4.08 5.02 1.00
C CYS A 49 5.08 5.76 1.91
N GLN A 50 6.03 5.04 2.47
CA GLN A 50 7.06 5.58 3.37
C GLN A 50 8.44 5.25 2.83
N ILE A 51 9.32 6.26 2.82
CA ILE A 51 10.74 6.13 2.48
C ILE A 51 11.56 6.60 3.68
N ASN A 52 12.41 5.71 4.19
CA ASN A 52 13.31 6.01 5.29
C ASN A 52 14.51 6.79 4.76
N THR A 53 14.52 8.09 4.99
CA THR A 53 15.69 8.96 4.78
C THR A 53 15.96 9.76 6.06
N SER A 54 16.99 10.63 6.08
CA SER A 54 17.28 11.49 7.25
C SER A 54 16.07 12.31 7.69
N THR A 55 15.20 12.69 6.76
CA THR A 55 13.84 13.16 7.03
C THR A 55 12.86 12.18 6.41
N MET A 56 12.06 11.51 7.24
CA MET A 56 11.12 10.50 6.74
C MET A 56 10.18 11.11 5.68
N SER A 57 10.22 10.54 4.47
CA SER A 57 9.31 10.94 3.40
C SER A 57 8.09 10.03 3.44
N LYS A 58 6.90 10.63 3.46
CA LYS A 58 5.63 9.92 3.50
C LYS A 58 4.63 10.52 2.51
N ARG A 59 3.90 9.67 1.82
CA ARG A 59 2.72 10.03 1.01
C ARG A 59 1.56 9.15 1.39
N VAL A 60 0.39 9.75 1.62
CA VAL A 60 -0.84 9.06 2.00
C VAL A 60 -1.86 9.22 0.88
N GLY A 61 -2.56 8.14 0.53
CA GLY A 61 -3.71 8.15 -0.37
C GLY A 61 -4.82 7.27 0.20
N CYS A 62 -6.05 7.74 0.14
CA CYS A 62 -7.22 7.03 0.68
C CYS A 62 -8.07 6.47 -0.45
N ILE A 63 -8.54 5.24 -0.25
CA ILE A 63 -9.39 4.51 -1.19
C ILE A 63 -10.78 4.41 -0.58
N ASP A 64 -11.78 4.89 -1.29
CA ASP A 64 -13.18 4.55 -1.01
C ASP A 64 -13.64 3.42 -1.92
N VAL A 65 -14.45 2.53 -1.36
CA VAL A 65 -14.95 1.34 -2.07
C VAL A 65 -16.46 1.32 -1.92
N HIS A 66 -17.15 1.45 -3.04
CA HIS A 66 -18.61 1.34 -3.10
C HIS A 66 -18.99 -0.07 -3.54
N GLY A 67 -19.78 -0.76 -2.70
CA GLY A 67 -20.48 -1.97 -3.11
C GLY A 67 -21.52 -1.68 -4.20
N LYS A 68 -21.96 -2.74 -4.87
CA LYS A 68 -23.19 -2.69 -5.67
C LYS A 68 -24.39 -2.90 -4.77
#